data_AF-C9MWH4-F1
#
_entry.id   AF-C9MWH4-F1
#
_cell.length_a   1.000
_cell.length_b   1.000
_cell.length_c   1.000
_cell.angle_alpha   90.00
_cell.angle_beta   90.00
_cell.angle_gamma   90.00
#
_symmetry.space_group_name_H-M   'P 1'
#
loop_
_entity.id
_entity.type
_entity.pdbx_description
1 polymer ?
#
loop_
_entity_poly.entity_id
_entity_poly.type
_entity_poly.pdbx_seq_one_letter_code
_entity_poly.pdbx_strand_id
1 'polypeptide(L)'
;MLGHHNGLMYYTIGQRKGIGIGNTKEGTGEPWFVVDKDLEKNELIVTQGDNSVLYSKGLIATDFNFINEVRFPLECTVKFRYRQKDTKAVINKLNENEYEVIFDEPQKAVTLGQIVVAYDGEICLGGGIIDKIIK
;
A
#
# COMPACT_ATOMS: atom_id res chain seq x y z
N MET A 1 -23.36 8.66 6.18
CA MET A 1 -23.38 7.85 4.94
C MET A 1 -23.27 8.79 3.75
N LEU A 2 -22.35 8.54 2.80
CA LEU A 2 -22.07 9.42 1.65
C LEU A 2 -22.66 8.94 0.32
N GLY A 3 -22.97 7.65 0.21
CA GLY A 3 -23.51 7.03 -1.01
C GLY A 3 -23.43 5.50 -0.95
N HIS A 4 -23.71 4.86 -2.08
CA HIS A 4 -23.60 3.41 -2.27
C HIS A 4 -22.45 3.08 -3.22
N HIS A 5 -21.72 2.01 -2.93
CA HIS A 5 -20.68 1.47 -3.80
C HIS A 5 -21.22 0.25 -4.56
N ASN A 6 -20.62 -0.08 -5.70
CA ASN A 6 -21.07 -1.19 -6.55
C ASN A 6 -20.53 -2.58 -6.10
N GLY A 7 -20.04 -2.69 -4.86
CA GLY A 7 -19.29 -3.86 -4.34
C GLY A 7 -17.82 -3.56 -4.08
N LEU A 8 -17.28 -4.02 -2.95
CA LEU A 8 -15.93 -3.66 -2.47
C LEU A 8 -14.79 -4.11 -3.39
N MET A 9 -15.01 -5.17 -4.20
CA MET A 9 -14.01 -5.67 -5.14
C MET A 9 -13.66 -4.67 -6.26
N TYR A 10 -14.53 -3.70 -6.54
CA TYR A 10 -14.29 -2.69 -7.59
C TYR A 10 -13.42 -1.52 -7.11
N TYR A 11 -12.93 -1.57 -5.86
CA TYR A 11 -12.21 -0.47 -5.23
C TYR A 11 -10.85 -0.92 -4.68
N THR A 12 -9.84 -0.09 -4.94
CA THR A 12 -8.47 -0.26 -4.43
C THR A 12 -8.10 0.94 -3.55
N ILE A 13 -7.27 0.72 -2.52
CA ILE A 13 -6.78 1.80 -1.66
C ILE A 13 -6.05 2.87 -2.50
N GLY A 14 -6.34 4.13 -2.24
CA GLY A 14 -5.86 5.30 -2.98
C GLY A 14 -6.57 5.54 -4.32
N GLN A 15 -7.58 4.77 -4.69
CA GLN A 15 -8.39 5.04 -5.88
C GLN A 15 -9.11 6.37 -5.75
N ARG A 16 -9.12 7.17 -6.84
CA ARG A 16 -9.85 8.46 -6.94
C ARG A 16 -11.06 8.37 -7.87
N LYS A 17 -10.89 7.74 -9.04
CA LYS A 17 -11.94 7.68 -10.08
C LYS A 17 -12.94 6.58 -9.76
N GLY A 18 -14.18 6.73 -10.22
CA GLY A 18 -15.23 5.71 -10.07
C GLY A 18 -15.82 5.56 -8.67
N ILE A 19 -15.51 6.48 -7.74
CA ILE A 19 -16.14 6.53 -6.40
C ILE A 19 -17.59 7.02 -6.47
N GLY A 20 -17.91 7.86 -7.46
CA GLY A 20 -19.29 8.35 -7.66
C GLY A 20 -19.75 9.41 -6.66
N ILE A 21 -18.85 9.90 -5.80
CA ILE A 21 -19.15 10.96 -4.83
C ILE A 21 -18.71 12.31 -5.42
N GLY A 22 -19.67 13.21 -5.58
CA GLY A 22 -19.44 14.60 -5.97
C GLY A 22 -19.06 15.50 -4.78
N ASN A 23 -19.19 16.80 -4.96
CA ASN A 23 -18.95 17.74 -3.88
C ASN A 23 -20.15 17.75 -2.91
N THR A 24 -19.89 17.68 -1.60
CA THR A 24 -20.93 17.70 -0.56
C THR A 24 -20.95 19.07 0.14
N LYS A 25 -22.07 19.43 0.80
CA LYS A 25 -22.18 20.72 1.53
C LYS A 25 -21.13 20.88 2.63
N GLU A 26 -20.69 19.78 3.22
CA GLU A 26 -19.71 19.72 4.31
C GLU A 26 -18.31 19.35 3.81
N GLY A 27 -18.12 19.17 2.50
CA GLY A 27 -16.86 18.73 1.92
C GLY A 27 -15.88 19.86 1.64
N THR A 28 -14.60 19.53 1.52
CA THR A 28 -13.51 20.51 1.27
C THR A 28 -13.41 20.97 -0.19
N GLY A 29 -14.21 20.41 -1.10
CA GLY A 29 -14.02 20.60 -2.55
C GLY A 29 -12.94 19.71 -3.18
N GLU A 30 -12.15 19.01 -2.37
CA GLU A 30 -11.07 18.18 -2.87
C GLU A 30 -11.57 16.81 -3.37
N PRO A 31 -10.79 16.15 -4.25
CA PRO A 31 -11.13 14.82 -4.71
C PRO A 31 -11.21 13.81 -3.57
N TRP A 32 -12.13 12.85 -3.72
CA TRP A 32 -12.26 11.71 -2.82
C TRP A 32 -11.24 10.62 -3.17
N PHE A 33 -10.74 9.95 -2.14
CA PHE A 33 -9.85 8.79 -2.24
C PHE A 33 -10.34 7.67 -1.33
N VAL A 34 -10.24 6.43 -1.80
CA VAL A 34 -10.47 5.25 -0.96
C VAL A 34 -9.32 5.11 0.05
N VAL A 35 -9.63 5.03 1.34
CA VAL A 35 -8.62 4.87 2.40
C VAL A 35 -8.64 3.47 3.01
N ASP A 36 -9.81 2.82 3.03
CA ASP A 36 -9.97 1.50 3.64
C ASP A 36 -11.25 0.79 3.14
N LYS A 37 -11.35 -0.51 3.42
CA LYS A 37 -12.49 -1.38 3.09
C LYS A 37 -12.81 -2.27 4.29
N ASP A 38 -13.98 -2.07 4.90
CA ASP A 38 -14.48 -2.94 5.95
C ASP A 38 -15.33 -4.05 5.31
N LEU A 39 -14.76 -5.26 5.21
CA LEU A 39 -15.44 -6.41 4.59
C LEU A 39 -16.59 -6.95 5.45
N GLU A 40 -16.48 -6.84 6.78
CA GLU A 40 -17.49 -7.36 7.72
C GLU A 40 -18.75 -6.50 7.67
N LYS A 41 -18.58 -5.18 7.62
CA LYS A 41 -19.70 -4.23 7.53
C LYS A 41 -20.09 -3.90 6.08
N ASN A 42 -19.31 -4.36 5.11
CA ASN A 42 -19.45 -4.01 3.71
C ASN A 42 -19.44 -2.49 3.49
N GLU A 43 -18.42 -1.82 4.05
CA GLU A 43 -18.26 -0.36 3.97
C GLU A 43 -17.00 0.04 3.19
N LEU A 44 -17.16 1.01 2.28
CA LEU A 44 -16.05 1.66 1.60
C LEU A 44 -15.73 2.98 2.31
N ILE A 45 -14.53 3.07 2.88
CA ILE A 45 -14.12 4.24 3.66
C ILE A 45 -13.33 5.17 2.75
N VAL A 46 -13.70 6.45 2.73
CA VAL A 46 -13.12 7.47 1.85
C VAL A 46 -12.69 8.72 2.61
N THR A 47 -11.70 9.43 2.10
CA THR A 47 -11.26 10.75 2.59
C THR A 47 -11.20 11.75 1.44
N GLN A 48 -11.24 13.05 1.77
CA GLN A 48 -10.98 14.13 0.81
C GLN A 48 -9.53 14.58 0.91
N GLY A 49 -8.94 14.92 -0.24
CA GLY A 49 -7.60 15.49 -0.30
C GLY A 49 -6.50 14.47 -0.08
N ASP A 50 -5.26 14.95 -0.09
CA ASP A 50 -4.07 14.12 0.14
C ASP A 50 -3.75 14.04 1.63
N ASN A 51 -4.45 13.15 2.33
CA ASN A 51 -4.42 13.09 3.79
C ASN A 51 -3.45 12.03 4.31
N SER A 52 -2.88 12.24 5.49
CA SER A 52 -1.87 11.36 6.12
C SER A 52 -2.34 9.92 6.29
N VAL A 53 -3.65 9.70 6.43
CA VAL A 53 -4.27 8.37 6.50
C VAL A 53 -3.97 7.50 5.27
N LEU A 54 -3.72 8.11 4.10
CA LEU A 54 -3.35 7.40 2.88
C LEU A 54 -1.90 6.93 2.87
N TYR A 55 -1.06 7.44 3.77
CA TYR A 55 0.36 7.14 3.84
C TYR A 55 0.65 6.02 4.84
N SER A 56 1.79 5.38 4.67
CA SER A 56 2.25 4.26 5.51
C SER A 56 3.77 4.33 5.58
N LYS A 57 4.34 4.08 6.77
CA LYS A 57 5.79 4.08 6.98
C LYS A 57 6.45 2.78 6.56
N GLY A 58 5.67 1.71 6.43
CA GLY A 58 6.18 0.41 6.04
C GLY A 58 5.08 -0.62 5.84
N LEU A 59 5.50 -1.88 5.73
CA LEU A 59 4.62 -3.03 5.61
C LEU A 59 5.29 -4.28 6.18
N ILE A 60 4.49 -5.32 6.43
CA ILE A 60 4.97 -6.69 6.62
C ILE A 60 4.62 -7.47 5.36
N ALA A 61 5.63 -8.15 4.81
CA ALA A 61 5.50 -9.03 3.68
C ALA A 61 5.69 -10.49 4.09
N THR A 62 4.86 -11.36 3.51
CA THR A 62 4.94 -12.82 3.64
C THR A 62 5.32 -13.46 2.31
N ASP A 63 5.70 -14.74 2.36
CA ASP A 63 6.05 -15.53 1.17
C ASP A 63 7.10 -14.85 0.28
N PHE A 64 8.06 -14.17 0.90
CA PHE A 64 9.09 -13.42 0.19
C PHE A 64 10.08 -14.39 -0.46
N ASN A 65 10.06 -14.44 -1.79
CA ASN A 65 10.97 -15.26 -2.57
C ASN A 65 12.15 -14.42 -3.05
N PHE A 66 13.33 -14.64 -2.46
CA PHE A 66 14.58 -14.01 -2.90
C PHE A 66 15.22 -14.83 -4.02
N ILE A 67 15.63 -14.13 -5.09
CA ILE A 67 16.28 -14.73 -6.27
C ILE A 67 17.77 -14.96 -5.99
N ASN A 68 18.37 -14.09 -5.17
CA ASN A 68 19.78 -14.11 -4.80
C ASN A 68 19.93 -14.30 -3.28
N GLU A 69 21.10 -14.75 -2.84
CA GLU A 69 21.43 -14.69 -1.41
C GLU A 69 21.47 -13.23 -0.95
N VAL A 70 20.75 -12.94 0.13
CA VAL A 70 20.69 -11.61 0.75
C VAL A 70 21.05 -11.71 2.23
N ARG A 71 21.53 -10.61 2.81
CA ARG A 71 21.77 -10.48 4.24
C ARG A 71 20.87 -9.39 4.80
N PHE A 72 20.40 -9.58 6.04
CA PHE A 72 19.54 -8.63 6.73
C PHE A 72 20.33 -7.90 7.84
N PRO A 73 20.06 -6.60 8.08
CA PRO A 73 19.14 -5.74 7.35
C PRO A 73 19.59 -5.49 5.90
N LEU A 74 18.64 -5.46 4.97
CA LEU A 74 18.87 -5.26 3.55
C LEU A 74 18.42 -3.86 3.13
N GLU A 75 19.37 -2.98 2.84
CA GLU A 75 19.10 -1.68 2.22
C GLU A 75 18.86 -1.88 0.73
N CYS A 76 17.73 -1.41 0.22
CA CYS A 76 17.33 -1.60 -1.16
C CYS A 76 16.31 -0.55 -1.61
N THR A 77 15.81 -0.70 -2.82
CA THR A 77 14.59 -0.02 -3.28
C THR A 77 13.45 -1.02 -3.45
N VAL A 78 12.22 -0.59 -3.19
CA VAL A 78 11.03 -1.41 -3.35
C VAL A 78 9.99 -0.77 -4.26
N LYS A 79 9.23 -1.61 -4.96
CA LYS A 79 8.00 -1.26 -5.68
C LYS A 79 6.86 -2.11 -5.16
N PHE A 80 5.73 -1.50 -4.84
CA PHE A 80 4.48 -2.21 -4.53
C PHE A 80 3.38 -1.92 -5.56
N ARG A 81 3.72 -1.19 -6.63
CA ARG A 81 2.91 -1.00 -7.83
C ARG A 81 3.80 -1.04 -9.08
N TYR A 82 3.33 -1.70 -10.14
CA TYR A 82 4.09 -2.01 -11.36
C TYR A 82 4.76 -0.82 -12.06
N ARG A 83 4.24 0.41 -11.91
CA ARG A 83 4.78 1.63 -12.54
C ARG A 83 5.15 2.72 -11.53
N GLN A 84 5.34 2.32 -10.28
CA GLN A 84 5.84 3.24 -9.26
C GLN A 84 7.31 3.53 -9.49
N LYS A 85 7.73 4.73 -9.10
CA LYS A 85 9.16 5.00 -8.88
C LYS A 85 9.66 4.14 -7.73
N ASP A 86 10.95 3.83 -7.78
CA ASP A 86 11.65 3.15 -6.70
C ASP A 86 11.55 3.93 -5.39
N THR A 87 11.15 3.24 -4.33
CA THR A 87 11.10 3.76 -2.96
C THR A 87 12.24 3.16 -2.18
N LYS A 88 13.12 3.97 -1.58
CA LYS A 88 14.15 3.48 -0.68
C LYS A 88 13.53 2.84 0.57
N ALA A 89 14.07 1.70 0.96
CA ALA A 89 13.60 0.95 2.10
C ALA A 89 14.68 0.07 2.72
N VAL A 90 14.46 -0.30 3.98
CA VAL A 90 15.21 -1.32 4.68
C VAL A 90 14.30 -2.52 4.91
N ILE A 91 14.77 -3.70 4.52
CA ILE A 91 14.09 -4.96 4.78
C ILE A 91 14.76 -5.66 5.98
N ASN A 92 13.98 -5.97 7.01
CA ASN A 92 14.38 -6.77 8.16
C ASN A 92 13.69 -8.14 8.11
N LYS A 93 14.43 -9.20 8.38
CA LYS A 93 13.83 -10.52 8.60
C LYS A 93 13.33 -10.61 10.03
N LEU A 94 12.01 -10.73 10.23
CA LEU A 94 11.40 -10.87 11.56
C LEU A 94 11.43 -12.33 12.02
N ASN A 95 11.10 -13.25 11.12
CA ASN A 95 11.12 -14.69 11.34
C ASN A 95 11.28 -15.44 10.00
N GLU A 96 11.00 -16.74 9.96
CA GLU A 96 11.18 -17.55 8.75
C GLU A 96 10.31 -17.09 7.56
N ASN A 97 9.12 -16.55 7.84
CA ASN A 97 8.10 -16.24 6.83
C ASN A 97 7.73 -14.77 6.72
N GLU A 98 8.04 -13.94 7.74
CA GLU A 98 7.69 -12.52 7.77
C GLU A 98 8.93 -11.62 7.63
N TYR A 99 8.79 -10.63 6.74
CA TYR A 99 9.78 -9.60 6.48
C TYR A 99 9.16 -8.23 6.70
N GLU A 100 9.78 -7.42 7.54
CA GLU A 100 9.41 -6.03 7.73
C GLU A 100 10.11 -5.18 6.67
N VAL A 101 9.35 -4.32 6.00
CA VAL A 101 9.87 -3.36 5.01
C VAL A 101 9.54 -1.97 5.51
N ILE A 102 10.56 -1.22 5.93
CA ILE A 102 10.43 0.16 6.40
C ILE A 102 10.90 1.10 5.29
N PHE A 103 10.06 2.05 4.92
CA PHE A 103 10.39 3.03 3.89
C PHE A 103 11.15 4.22 4.49
N ASP A 104 12.08 4.78 3.74
CA ASP A 104 12.77 6.03 4.13
C ASP A 104 11.77 7.20 4.26
N GLU A 105 10.79 7.25 3.36
CA GLU A 105 9.72 8.24 3.36
C GLU A 105 8.35 7.54 3.33
N PRO A 106 7.33 8.06 4.04
CA PRO A 106 5.98 7.48 4.02
C PRO A 106 5.43 7.35 2.61
N GLN A 107 4.87 6.19 2.32
CA GLN A 107 4.36 5.85 1.00
C GLN A 107 2.85 5.81 0.93
N LYS A 108 2.31 6.34 -0.17
CA LYS A 108 0.88 6.44 -0.39
C LYS A 108 0.29 5.12 -0.90
N ALA A 109 -0.83 4.73 -0.31
CA ALA A 109 -1.74 3.70 -0.81
C ALA A 109 -1.10 2.32 -1.02
N VAL A 110 -0.24 1.93 -0.08
CA VAL A 110 0.17 0.53 0.13
C VAL A 110 -1.09 -0.31 0.36
N THR A 111 -1.23 -1.43 -0.34
CA THR A 111 -2.48 -2.20 -0.37
C THR A 111 -2.21 -3.66 -0.05
N LEU A 112 -3.00 -4.23 0.87
CA LEU A 112 -2.95 -5.64 1.23
C LEU A 112 -3.21 -6.54 0.02
N GLY A 113 -2.50 -7.66 -0.04
CA GLY A 113 -2.56 -8.65 -1.12
C GLY A 113 -1.86 -8.25 -2.42
N GLN A 114 -1.32 -7.03 -2.53
CA GLN A 114 -0.39 -6.69 -3.62
C GLN A 114 0.99 -7.27 -3.33
N ILE A 115 1.85 -7.26 -4.35
CA ILE A 115 3.24 -7.72 -4.23
C ILE A 115 4.16 -6.54 -4.00
N VAL A 116 5.02 -6.64 -2.99
CA VAL A 116 6.20 -5.80 -2.85
C VAL A 116 7.39 -6.50 -3.52
N VAL A 117 8.13 -5.78 -4.34
CA VAL A 117 9.31 -6.28 -5.07
C VAL A 117 10.52 -5.45 -4.67
N ALA A 118 11.61 -6.09 -4.27
CA ALA A 118 12.87 -5.47 -3.87
C ALA A 118 13.89 -5.47 -5.02
N TYR A 119 14.67 -4.39 -5.10
CA TYR A 119 15.67 -4.14 -6.12
C TYR A 119 16.97 -3.57 -5.54
N ASP A 120 18.10 -3.97 -6.11
CA ASP A 120 19.40 -3.31 -5.96
C ASP A 120 19.80 -2.71 -7.31
N GLY A 121 19.51 -1.42 -7.49
CA GLY A 121 19.58 -0.75 -8.79
C GLY A 121 18.66 -1.43 -9.82
N GLU A 122 19.25 -2.00 -10.87
CA GLU A 122 18.51 -2.71 -11.94
C GLU A 122 18.28 -4.20 -11.61
N ILE A 123 18.85 -4.71 -10.52
CA ILE A 123 18.77 -6.13 -10.16
C ILE A 123 17.52 -6.37 -9.31
N CYS A 124 16.62 -7.22 -9.78
CA CYS A 124 15.50 -7.71 -9.00
C CYS A 124 16.00 -8.71 -7.95
N LEU A 125 15.83 -8.40 -6.67
CA LEU A 125 16.25 -9.24 -5.55
C LEU A 125 15.19 -10.28 -5.18
N GLY A 126 13.91 -10.00 -5.47
CA GLY A 126 12.79 -10.86 -5.10
C GLY A 126 11.52 -10.08 -4.77
N GLY A 127 10.49 -10.77 -4.29
CA GLY A 127 9.25 -10.14 -3.85
C GLY A 127 8.38 -11.03 -2.96
N GLY A 128 7.43 -10.41 -2.28
CA GLY A 128 6.50 -11.06 -1.36
C GLY A 128 5.13 -10.39 -1.32
N ILE A 129 4.18 -11.03 -0.65
CA ILE A 129 2.80 -10.56 -0.53
C ILE A 129 2.69 -9.58 0.64
N ILE A 130 2.07 -8.43 0.41
CA ILE A 130 1.82 -7.43 1.46
C ILE A 130 0.68 -7.92 2.36
N ASP A 131 1.02 -8.31 3.59
CA ASP A 131 0.07 -8.90 4.55
C ASP A 131 -0.38 -7.89 5.62
N LYS A 132 0.49 -6.95 6.02
CA LYS A 132 0.16 -5.90 7.00
C LYS A 132 0.73 -4.56 6.58
N ILE A 133 0.08 -3.47 7.02
CA ILE A 133 0.51 -2.09 6.77
C ILE A 133 0.98 -1.46 8.08
N ILE A 134 2.14 -0.79 8.05
CA ILE A 134 2.69 -0.04 9.19
C ILE A 134 2.44 1.45 8.97
N LYS A 135 1.79 2.11 9.93
CA LYS A 135 1.37 3.52 9.86
C LYS A 135 2.37 4.50 10.48
#